data_AF-A0A820ECP8-F1
#
_entry.id   AF-A0A820ECP8-F1
#
_cell.length_a   1.000
_cell.length_b   1.000
_cell.length_c   1.000
_cell.angle_alpha   90.00
_cell.angle_beta   90.00
_cell.angle_gamma   90.00
#
_symmetry.space_group_name_H-M   'P 1'
#
loop_
_entity.id
_entity.type
_entity.pdbx_description
1 polymer ?
#
loop_
_entity_poly.entity_id
_entity_poly.type
_entity_poly.pdbx_seq_one_letter_code
_entity_poly.pdbx_strand_id
1 'polypeptide(L)'
;LRKMAGQQEQQSLDTLLECPITRTRFLDPVIAEDGHTYERQAIVQWLREKQTSPMTRQPMSINSLRPNYIVRKMLELEKKVERQNYKFKLNVDVKKKRNRALFQNGDKFIYEAEWLNNLQGPEIVLLHIRDVCASKEASFYVKLSRHPNIVRTFGIVEPVNESDIGVMLLQEYAPLGDLSELLQNEPTLPNNLHVFCEISLQIIDAMSYLAVKKIVHGDLACRNILVFNYDRTDSDQILVKLTDFGLTRASRIYQTTNYAASPINIVPFRSSAPE
;
A
#
# COMPACT_ATOMS: atom_id res chain seq x y z
N LEU A 1 36.95 -0.17 -4.14
CA LEU A 1 35.79 0.54 -4.74
C LEU A 1 34.41 0.01 -4.27
N ARG A 2 34.31 -0.78 -3.19
CA ARG A 2 33.09 -1.53 -2.79
C ARG A 2 32.26 -0.90 -1.64
N LYS A 3 32.46 0.37 -1.31
CA LYS A 3 31.77 1.05 -0.19
C LYS A 3 30.70 2.07 -0.59
N MET A 4 30.44 2.31 -1.88
CA MET A 4 29.54 3.40 -2.31
C MET A 4 28.13 2.96 -2.76
N ALA A 5 27.88 1.65 -2.93
CA ALA A 5 26.56 1.17 -3.39
C ALA A 5 25.51 1.04 -2.27
N GLY A 6 25.94 0.87 -1.00
CA GLY A 6 25.02 0.65 0.14
C GLY A 6 24.38 1.92 0.71
N GLN A 7 24.76 3.12 0.26
CA GLN A 7 24.19 4.38 0.71
C GLN A 7 23.11 4.95 -0.24
N GLN A 8 23.02 4.45 -1.47
CA GLN A 8 22.04 4.91 -2.47
C GLN A 8 20.66 4.23 -2.33
N GLU A 9 20.56 3.04 -1.74
CA GLU A 9 19.27 2.31 -1.61
C GLU A 9 18.38 2.85 -0.48
N GLN A 10 18.97 3.35 0.61
CA GLN A 10 18.25 3.94 1.76
C GLN A 10 17.59 5.28 1.41
N GLN A 11 18.17 6.05 0.48
CA GLN A 11 17.67 7.36 0.03
C GLN A 11 16.36 7.30 -0.78
N SER A 12 15.95 6.13 -1.27
CA SER A 12 14.86 6.00 -2.26
C SER A 12 13.44 5.88 -1.68
N LEU A 13 13.28 5.78 -0.36
CA LEU A 13 11.98 5.56 0.32
C LEU A 13 11.51 6.76 1.14
N ASP A 14 12.43 7.49 1.78
CA ASP A 14 12.09 8.77 2.41
C ASP A 14 11.57 9.79 1.38
N THR A 15 12.02 9.67 0.12
CA THR A 15 11.55 10.50 -1.00
C THR A 15 10.05 10.39 -1.32
N LEU A 16 9.35 9.32 -0.91
CA LEU A 16 7.89 9.18 -1.17
C LEU A 16 7.03 10.15 -0.36
N LEU A 17 7.55 10.63 0.78
CA LEU A 17 6.88 11.63 1.61
C LEU A 17 7.61 12.98 1.55
N GLU A 18 8.46 13.16 0.55
CA GLU A 18 9.17 14.40 0.28
C GLU A 18 8.64 15.09 -0.96
N CYS A 19 8.57 16.42 -0.91
CA CYS A 19 8.19 17.19 -2.06
C CYS A 19 9.30 17.18 -3.14
N PRO A 20 8.98 16.94 -4.42
CA PRO A 20 9.96 17.00 -5.51
C PRO A 20 10.64 18.36 -5.68
N ILE A 21 9.96 19.45 -5.28
CA ILE A 21 10.48 20.83 -5.35
C ILE A 21 11.38 21.12 -4.15
N THR A 22 10.87 20.96 -2.93
CA THR A 22 11.61 21.38 -1.71
C THR A 22 12.63 20.34 -1.25
N ARG A 23 12.48 19.08 -1.67
CA ARG A 23 13.27 17.93 -1.18
C ARG A 23 13.19 17.76 0.33
N THR A 24 12.07 18.18 0.91
CA THR A 24 11.77 18.04 2.34
C THR A 24 10.46 17.32 2.53
N ARG A 25 10.24 16.73 3.71
CA ARG A 25 8.97 16.11 4.07
C ARG A 25 7.79 17.08 3.91
N PHE A 26 6.67 16.56 3.42
CA PHE A 26 5.43 17.33 3.25
C PHE A 26 4.88 17.82 4.60
N LEU A 27 4.37 19.05 4.60
CA LEU A 27 3.60 19.64 5.70
C LEU A 27 2.15 19.87 5.26
N ASP A 28 1.95 20.38 4.05
CA ASP A 28 0.64 20.58 3.42
C ASP A 28 0.65 20.02 1.99
N PRO A 29 0.55 18.68 1.84
CA PRO A 29 0.64 18.03 0.54
C PRO A 29 -0.60 18.33 -0.32
N VAL A 30 -0.35 18.75 -1.56
CA VAL A 30 -1.37 18.95 -2.61
C VAL A 30 -1.04 18.11 -3.83
N ILE A 31 -2.05 17.53 -4.46
CA ILE A 31 -1.92 16.85 -5.75
C ILE A 31 -2.30 17.82 -6.87
N ALA A 32 -1.54 17.76 -7.97
CA ALA A 32 -1.80 18.53 -9.17
C ALA A 32 -2.32 17.64 -10.32
N GLU A 33 -2.81 18.26 -11.40
CA GLU A 33 -3.32 17.56 -12.60
C GLU A 33 -2.29 16.67 -13.31
N ASP A 34 -1.00 16.86 -13.03
CA ASP A 34 0.06 15.98 -13.54
C ASP A 34 0.24 14.70 -12.72
N GLY A 35 -0.63 14.46 -11.73
CA GLY A 35 -0.61 13.30 -10.84
C GLY A 35 0.45 13.36 -9.73
N HIS A 36 1.26 14.42 -9.65
CA HIS A 36 2.32 14.53 -8.65
C HIS A 36 1.85 15.28 -7.40
N THR A 37 2.40 14.89 -6.26
CA THR A 37 2.16 15.58 -4.98
C THR A 37 3.28 16.56 -4.69
N TYR A 38 2.91 17.77 -4.27
CA TYR A 38 3.81 18.87 -3.95
C TYR A 38 3.48 19.49 -2.60
N GLU A 39 4.46 20.16 -2.01
CA GLU A 39 4.22 21.05 -0.87
C GLU A 39 3.49 22.29 -1.37
N ARG A 40 2.33 22.63 -0.77
CA ARG A 40 1.44 23.68 -1.28
C ARG A 40 2.19 24.99 -1.52
N GLN A 41 2.99 25.44 -0.55
CA GLN A 41 3.69 26.71 -0.67
C GLN A 41 4.66 26.71 -1.87
N ALA A 42 5.37 25.61 -2.07
CA ALA A 42 6.38 25.48 -3.12
C ALA A 42 5.77 25.43 -4.53
N ILE A 43 4.70 24.66 -4.73
CA ILE A 43 4.06 24.56 -6.05
C ILE A 43 3.29 25.83 -6.40
N VAL A 44 2.66 26.49 -5.43
CA VAL A 44 1.98 27.78 -5.64
C VAL A 44 2.98 28.84 -6.10
N GLN A 45 4.15 28.90 -5.47
CA GLN A 45 5.20 29.83 -5.90
C GLN A 45 5.69 29.50 -7.32
N TRP A 46 5.98 28.22 -7.59
CA TRP A 46 6.43 27.79 -8.92
C TRP A 46 5.44 28.14 -10.03
N LEU A 47 4.14 27.91 -9.80
CA LEU A 47 3.10 28.20 -10.80
C LEU A 47 2.87 29.70 -11.00
N ARG A 48 3.14 30.56 -10.00
CA ARG A 48 3.12 32.01 -10.19
C ARG A 48 4.24 32.50 -11.09
N GLU A 49 5.40 31.85 -11.05
CA GLU A 49 6.59 32.25 -11.83
C GLU A 49 6.63 31.61 -13.22
N LYS A 50 6.27 30.33 -13.35
CA LYS A 50 6.51 29.52 -14.56
C LYS A 50 5.25 28.99 -15.23
N GLN A 51 4.13 28.88 -14.52
CA GLN A 51 2.85 28.38 -15.04
C GLN A 51 2.92 26.98 -15.71
N THR A 52 3.89 26.16 -15.32
CA THR A 52 4.08 24.79 -15.83
C THR A 52 4.31 23.80 -14.69
N SER A 53 4.03 22.51 -14.92
CA SER A 53 4.43 21.42 -14.04
C SER A 53 5.96 21.43 -13.81
N PRO A 54 6.44 21.32 -12.56
CA PRO A 54 7.86 21.13 -12.26
C PRO A 54 8.42 19.81 -12.82
N MET A 55 7.57 18.79 -12.97
CA MET A 55 7.98 17.43 -13.33
C MET A 55 7.87 17.18 -14.85
N THR A 56 6.75 17.58 -15.46
CA THR A 56 6.46 17.30 -16.88
C THR A 56 6.72 18.49 -17.80
N ARG A 57 6.90 19.69 -17.22
CA ARG A 57 7.03 20.97 -17.94
C ARG A 57 5.84 21.34 -18.82
N GLN A 58 4.71 20.65 -18.67
CA GLN A 58 3.47 20.99 -19.36
C GLN A 58 2.76 22.17 -18.66
N PRO A 59 1.96 22.98 -19.38
CA PRO A 59 1.18 24.06 -18.77
C PRO A 59 0.28 23.53 -17.63
N MET A 60 0.20 24.28 -16.54
CA MET A 60 -0.57 23.89 -15.35
C MET A 60 -1.14 25.11 -14.64
N SER A 61 -2.37 24.98 -14.14
CA SER A 61 -3.06 26.03 -13.38
C SER A 61 -2.91 25.86 -11.88
N ILE A 62 -2.82 26.97 -11.15
CA ILE A 62 -2.85 26.96 -9.69
C ILE A 62 -4.20 26.51 -9.12
N ASN A 63 -5.29 26.72 -9.88
CA ASN A 63 -6.65 26.44 -9.43
C ASN A 63 -6.98 24.94 -9.44
N SER A 64 -6.15 24.12 -10.09
CA SER A 64 -6.37 22.68 -10.17
C SER A 64 -5.70 21.90 -9.03
N LEU A 65 -4.97 22.58 -8.14
CA LEU A 65 -4.35 21.96 -6.97
C LEU A 65 -5.41 21.52 -5.96
N ARG A 66 -5.44 20.23 -5.65
CA ARG A 66 -6.33 19.65 -4.64
C ARG A 66 -5.52 19.19 -3.41
N PRO A 67 -6.03 19.33 -2.17
CA PRO A 67 -5.36 18.73 -1.01
C PRO A 67 -5.21 17.22 -1.18
N ASN A 68 -4.01 16.68 -0.89
CA ASN A 68 -3.79 15.24 -0.89
C ASN A 68 -4.00 14.69 0.52
N TYR A 69 -5.26 14.38 0.84
CA TYR A 69 -5.66 13.87 2.16
C TYR A 69 -5.06 12.49 2.47
N ILE A 70 -4.71 11.69 1.46
CA ILE A 70 -4.05 10.40 1.63
C ILE A 70 -2.66 10.62 2.21
N VAL A 71 -1.84 11.45 1.57
CA VAL A 71 -0.48 11.76 2.03
C VAL A 71 -0.51 12.44 3.40
N ARG A 72 -1.48 13.35 3.63
CA ARG A 72 -1.67 13.97 4.94
C ARG A 72 -1.98 12.96 6.04
N LYS A 73 -2.92 12.05 5.80
CA LYS A 73 -3.29 10.98 6.75
C LYS A 73 -2.11 10.04 6.98
N MET A 74 -1.33 9.72 5.94
CA MET A 74 -0.11 8.91 6.06
C MET A 74 0.93 9.54 6.99
N LEU A 75 1.19 10.85 6.86
CA LEU A 75 2.13 11.60 7.71
C LEU A 75 1.69 11.61 9.18
N GLU A 76 0.39 11.82 9.42
CA GLU A 76 -0.17 11.80 10.79
C GLU A 76 -0.07 10.42 11.44
N LEU A 77 -0.33 9.37 10.66
CA LEU A 77 -0.20 7.99 11.11
C LEU A 77 1.26 7.62 11.38
N GLU A 78 2.21 8.05 10.55
CA GLU A 78 3.64 7.79 10.81
C GLU A 78 4.10 8.37 12.14
N LYS A 79 3.77 9.64 12.44
CA LYS A 79 4.19 10.29 13.69
C LYS A 79 3.69 9.56 14.94
N LYS A 80 2.52 8.92 14.87
CA LYS A 80 1.96 8.11 15.98
C LYS A 80 2.61 6.73 16.07
N VAL A 81 2.86 6.09 14.93
CA VAL A 81 3.39 4.73 14.84
C VAL A 81 4.91 4.66 15.10
N GLU A 82 5.68 5.65 14.65
CA GLU A 82 7.13 5.75 14.91
C GLU A 82 7.44 5.77 16.41
N ARG A 83 6.56 6.39 17.22
CA ARG A 83 6.69 6.40 18.70
C ARG A 83 6.58 5.02 19.34
N GLN A 84 5.95 4.06 18.67
CA GLN A 84 5.76 2.68 19.14
C GLN A 84 6.68 1.67 18.43
N ASN A 85 7.66 2.14 17.65
CA ASN A 85 8.60 1.30 16.91
C ASN A 85 7.91 0.20 16.06
N TYR A 86 6.71 0.49 15.55
CA TYR A 86 5.89 -0.43 14.74
C TYR A 86 5.53 -1.77 15.42
N LYS A 87 5.57 -1.79 16.75
CA LYS A 87 5.19 -2.95 17.57
C LYS A 87 3.97 -2.60 18.42
N PHE A 88 2.98 -3.46 18.35
CA PHE A 88 1.73 -3.35 19.08
C PHE A 88 1.49 -4.61 19.90
N LYS A 89 0.72 -4.51 20.98
CA LYS A 89 0.34 -5.64 21.83
C LYS A 89 -1.15 -5.91 21.74
N LEU A 90 -1.51 -7.17 21.49
CA LEU A 90 -2.91 -7.60 21.50
C LEU A 90 -3.50 -7.45 22.91
N ASN A 91 -4.73 -6.94 22.99
CA ASN A 91 -5.45 -6.61 24.22
C ASN A 91 -4.84 -5.47 25.07
N VAL A 92 -3.84 -4.76 24.55
CA VAL A 92 -3.26 -3.56 25.18
C VAL A 92 -3.40 -2.36 24.26
N ASP A 93 -2.92 -2.46 23.02
CA ASP A 93 -2.99 -1.38 22.02
C ASP A 93 -4.20 -1.54 21.10
N VAL A 94 -4.46 -2.78 20.70
CA VAL A 94 -5.54 -3.19 19.78
C VAL A 94 -6.19 -4.47 20.28
N LYS A 95 -7.46 -4.70 19.94
CA LYS A 95 -8.14 -5.98 20.18
C LYS A 95 -9.00 -6.39 19.00
N LYS A 96 -9.28 -7.68 18.90
CA LYS A 96 -10.26 -8.21 17.95
C LYS A 96 -11.66 -7.75 18.38
N LYS A 97 -12.46 -7.24 17.45
CA LYS A 97 -13.88 -6.93 17.72
C LYS A 97 -14.69 -8.21 17.96
N ARG A 98 -14.34 -9.27 17.24
CA ARG A 98 -14.96 -10.60 17.30
C ARG A 98 -13.88 -11.67 17.22
N ASN A 99 -14.08 -12.80 17.90
CA ASN A 99 -13.14 -13.93 17.84
C ASN A 99 -13.21 -14.71 16.52
N ARG A 100 -14.33 -14.59 15.78
CA ARG A 100 -14.49 -15.19 14.46
C ARG A 100 -13.74 -14.34 13.42
N ALA A 101 -12.98 -15.00 12.55
CA ALA A 101 -12.34 -14.34 11.43
C ALA A 101 -13.39 -13.80 10.44
N LEU A 102 -13.18 -12.58 9.95
CA LEU A 102 -13.94 -11.97 8.86
C LEU A 102 -13.71 -12.77 7.57
N PHE A 103 -12.47 -13.18 7.34
CA PHE A 103 -12.06 -13.93 6.16
C PHE A 103 -10.98 -14.95 6.51
N GLN A 104 -11.02 -16.09 5.84
CA GLN A 104 -10.03 -17.16 5.97
C GLN A 104 -9.69 -17.71 4.58
N ASN A 105 -8.40 -17.75 4.26
CA ASN A 105 -7.89 -18.39 3.05
C ASN A 105 -6.58 -19.12 3.37
N GLY A 106 -6.65 -20.46 3.42
CA GLY A 106 -5.53 -21.30 3.84
C GLY A 106 -5.04 -20.91 5.24
N ASP A 107 -3.78 -20.48 5.32
CA ASP A 107 -3.11 -20.07 6.57
C ASP A 107 -3.24 -18.59 6.91
N LYS A 108 -4.01 -17.83 6.12
CA LYS A 108 -4.30 -16.41 6.36
C LYS A 108 -5.68 -16.23 6.98
N PHE A 109 -5.74 -15.48 8.06
CA PHE A 109 -6.94 -15.13 8.79
C PHE A 109 -7.01 -13.63 8.96
N ILE A 110 -8.15 -13.02 8.63
CA ILE A 110 -8.38 -11.59 8.81
C ILE A 110 -9.42 -11.42 9.91
N TYR A 111 -9.11 -10.63 10.93
CA TYR A 111 -10.03 -10.29 12.01
C TYR A 111 -10.33 -8.79 12.01
N GLU A 112 -11.59 -8.43 12.18
CA GLU A 112 -11.94 -7.05 12.53
C GLU A 112 -11.31 -6.66 13.87
N ALA A 113 -10.78 -5.45 13.94
CA ALA A 113 -10.10 -4.96 15.13
C ALA A 113 -10.49 -3.52 15.49
N GLU A 114 -10.17 -3.13 16.72
CA GLU A 114 -10.33 -1.76 17.20
C GLU A 114 -9.16 -1.34 18.10
N TRP A 115 -8.89 -0.03 18.07
CA TRP A 115 -7.89 0.60 18.91
C TRP A 115 -8.42 0.73 20.34
N LEU A 116 -7.60 0.36 21.32
CA LEU A 116 -7.97 0.51 22.74
C LEU A 116 -7.65 1.91 23.26
N ASN A 117 -6.51 2.48 22.85
CA ASN A 117 -6.01 3.76 23.38
C ASN A 117 -6.10 4.91 22.34
N ASN A 118 -6.79 4.70 21.22
CA ASN A 118 -6.88 5.69 20.14
C ASN A 118 -8.24 5.61 19.43
N LEU A 119 -9.28 6.14 20.07
CA LEU A 119 -10.66 6.13 19.56
C LEU A 119 -10.84 6.90 18.24
N GLN A 120 -9.87 7.75 17.85
CA GLN A 120 -9.84 8.45 16.56
C GLN A 120 -8.88 7.78 15.55
N GLY A 121 -8.40 6.57 15.85
CA GLY A 121 -7.57 5.79 14.93
C GLY A 121 -8.34 5.40 13.66
N PRO A 122 -7.63 5.14 12.55
CA PRO A 122 -8.27 4.63 11.34
C PRO A 122 -8.89 3.26 11.59
N GLU A 123 -9.86 2.86 10.78
CA GLU A 123 -10.37 1.48 10.84
C GLU A 123 -9.25 0.49 10.50
N ILE A 124 -9.22 -0.62 11.24
CA ILE A 124 -8.12 -1.57 11.22
C ILE A 124 -8.59 -3.02 11.18
N VAL A 125 -7.73 -3.87 10.63
CA VAL A 125 -7.84 -5.32 10.68
C VAL A 125 -6.54 -5.94 11.17
N LEU A 126 -6.67 -7.15 11.72
CA LEU A 126 -5.56 -8.00 12.08
C LEU A 126 -5.45 -9.13 11.08
N LEU A 127 -4.39 -9.11 10.28
CA LEU A 127 -4.02 -10.19 9.38
C LEU A 127 -3.08 -11.15 10.12
N HIS A 128 -3.59 -12.32 10.48
CA HIS A 128 -2.81 -13.40 11.08
C HIS A 128 -2.40 -14.40 10.00
N ILE A 129 -1.10 -14.59 9.85
CA ILE A 129 -0.49 -15.53 8.91
C ILE A 129 0.18 -16.62 9.74
N ARG A 130 -0.34 -17.84 9.68
CA ARG A 130 0.21 -18.99 10.42
C ARG A 130 1.38 -19.64 9.68
N ASP A 131 2.40 -18.84 9.36
CA ASP A 131 3.65 -19.30 8.75
C ASP A 131 4.83 -18.89 9.64
N VAL A 132 5.66 -19.87 10.01
CA VAL A 132 6.84 -19.72 10.86
C VAL A 132 7.89 -18.80 10.19
N CYS A 133 7.95 -18.80 8.85
CA CYS A 133 8.84 -17.96 8.06
C CYS A 133 8.38 -16.49 7.97
N ALA A 134 7.08 -16.23 8.13
CA ALA A 134 6.51 -14.89 8.00
C ALA A 134 6.97 -13.91 9.10
N SER A 135 7.43 -14.43 10.25
CA SER A 135 7.98 -13.62 11.35
C SER A 135 9.22 -12.80 10.93
N LYS A 136 10.08 -13.34 10.06
CA LYS A 136 11.27 -12.63 9.52
C LYS A 136 10.87 -11.58 8.48
N GLU A 137 9.78 -11.80 7.77
CA GLU A 137 9.31 -10.95 6.67
C GLU A 137 8.38 -9.82 7.14
N ALA A 138 7.78 -9.94 8.32
CA ALA A 138 6.81 -8.97 8.84
C ALA A 138 7.35 -7.53 8.97
N SER A 139 8.62 -7.36 9.34
CA SER A 139 9.26 -6.04 9.39
C SER A 139 9.44 -5.40 8.00
N PHE A 140 9.44 -6.20 6.93
CA PHE A 140 9.47 -5.71 5.55
C PHE A 140 8.12 -5.16 5.12
N TYR A 141 7.00 -5.79 5.51
CA TYR A 141 5.65 -5.30 5.19
C TYR A 141 5.40 -3.89 5.70
N VAL A 142 5.84 -3.60 6.93
CA VAL A 142 5.74 -2.26 7.54
C VAL A 142 6.51 -1.21 6.73
N LYS A 143 7.71 -1.54 6.24
CA LYS A 143 8.56 -0.62 5.48
C LYS A 143 8.04 -0.38 4.05
N LEU A 144 7.44 -1.40 3.44
CA LEU A 144 6.95 -1.36 2.05
C LEU A 144 5.63 -0.62 1.91
N SER A 145 4.75 -0.69 2.92
CA SER A 145 3.38 -0.18 2.89
C SER A 145 3.23 1.34 3.01
N ARG A 146 4.24 2.10 2.57
CA ARG A 146 4.26 3.57 2.54
C ARG A 146 3.75 4.16 1.23
N HIS A 147 3.51 3.31 0.23
CA HIS A 147 2.98 3.72 -1.06
C HIS A 147 1.47 4.01 -0.97
N PRO A 148 0.94 5.08 -1.61
CA PRO A 148 -0.49 5.43 -1.57
C PRO A 148 -1.42 4.30 -2.00
N ASN A 149 -1.02 3.53 -3.03
CA ASN A 149 -1.79 2.43 -3.61
C ASN A 149 -1.34 1.02 -3.16
N ILE A 150 -0.71 0.91 -1.98
CA ILE A 150 -0.43 -0.37 -1.32
C ILE A 150 -1.08 -0.34 0.06
N VAL A 151 -1.72 -1.44 0.46
CA VAL A 151 -2.38 -1.54 1.77
C VAL A 151 -1.38 -1.27 2.89
N ARG A 152 -1.68 -0.24 3.69
CA ARG A 152 -0.87 0.22 4.81
C ARG A 152 -0.84 -0.82 5.92
N THR A 153 0.36 -1.26 6.26
CA THR A 153 0.64 -2.06 7.45
C THR A 153 1.23 -1.14 8.51
N PHE A 154 0.49 -0.94 9.59
CA PHE A 154 0.89 -0.10 10.72
C PHE A 154 2.00 -0.73 11.55
N GLY A 155 2.04 -2.05 11.65
CA GLY A 155 3.04 -2.74 12.45
C GLY A 155 2.73 -4.21 12.67
N ILE A 156 3.53 -4.80 13.55
CA ILE A 156 3.38 -6.18 13.99
C ILE A 156 2.68 -6.17 15.36
N VAL A 157 1.74 -7.08 15.54
CA VAL A 157 1.07 -7.31 16.82
C VAL A 157 1.69 -8.54 17.48
N GLU A 158 2.29 -8.33 18.66
CA GLU A 158 2.84 -9.41 19.47
C GLU A 158 1.67 -10.24 20.06
N PRO A 159 1.71 -11.58 19.91
CA PRO A 159 0.64 -12.44 20.42
C PRO A 159 0.63 -12.43 21.96
N VAL A 160 -0.53 -12.74 22.54
CA VAL A 160 -0.70 -12.82 24.00
C VAL A 160 0.02 -14.05 24.57
N ASN A 161 0.04 -15.14 23.80
CA ASN A 161 0.68 -16.40 24.17
C ASN A 161 1.83 -16.71 23.22
N GLU A 162 2.98 -17.15 23.75
CA GLU A 162 4.14 -17.57 22.95
C GLU A 162 3.86 -18.81 22.07
N SER A 163 2.76 -19.52 22.33
CA SER A 163 2.31 -20.67 21.54
C SER A 163 1.51 -20.31 20.28
N ASP A 164 1.19 -19.03 20.07
CA ASP A 164 0.45 -18.59 18.87
C ASP A 164 1.41 -18.52 17.67
N ILE A 165 1.39 -19.57 16.85
CA ILE A 165 2.32 -19.74 15.73
C ILE A 165 1.96 -18.75 14.61
N GLY A 166 2.95 -18.01 14.13
CA GLY A 166 2.83 -17.13 12.97
C GLY A 166 3.10 -15.66 13.28
N VAL A 167 2.63 -14.78 12.40
CA VAL A 167 2.73 -13.34 12.59
C VAL A 167 1.38 -12.66 12.43
N MET A 168 1.12 -11.66 13.26
CA MET A 168 -0.08 -10.83 13.19
C MET A 168 0.31 -9.43 12.74
N LEU A 169 -0.22 -9.00 11.61
CA LEU A 169 0.00 -7.67 11.04
C LEU A 169 -1.22 -6.79 11.32
N LEU A 170 -0.96 -5.56 11.75
CA LEU A 170 -1.99 -4.53 11.91
C LEU A 170 -2.09 -3.73 10.61
N GLN A 171 -3.22 -3.81 9.92
CA GLN A 171 -3.42 -3.18 8.61
C GLN A 171 -4.62 -2.25 8.60
N GLU A 172 -4.67 -1.32 7.64
CA GLU A 172 -5.86 -0.53 7.37
C GLU A 172 -7.01 -1.40 6.84
N TYR A 173 -8.23 -1.09 7.28
CA TYR A 173 -9.43 -1.76 6.81
C TYR A 173 -9.93 -1.16 5.50
N ALA A 174 -10.28 -2.02 4.54
CA ALA A 174 -10.90 -1.64 3.27
C ALA A 174 -12.43 -1.80 3.37
N PRO A 175 -13.20 -0.71 3.47
CA PRO A 175 -14.64 -0.79 3.74
C PRO A 175 -15.47 -1.32 2.56
N LEU A 176 -14.95 -1.27 1.33
CA LEU A 176 -15.68 -1.65 0.12
C LEU A 176 -15.24 -3.02 -0.44
N GLY A 177 -14.45 -3.78 0.32
CA GLY A 177 -14.01 -5.12 -0.08
C GLY A 177 -12.99 -5.10 -1.21
N ASP A 178 -13.03 -6.12 -2.08
CA ASP A 178 -12.09 -6.28 -3.19
C ASP A 178 -12.70 -5.90 -4.55
N LEU A 179 -11.81 -5.54 -5.48
CA LEU A 179 -12.19 -5.07 -6.81
C LEU A 179 -12.92 -6.15 -7.62
N SER A 180 -12.70 -7.44 -7.35
CA SER A 180 -13.41 -8.51 -8.07
C SER A 180 -14.90 -8.52 -7.75
N GLU A 181 -15.29 -8.24 -6.51
CA GLU A 181 -16.69 -8.12 -6.10
C GLU A 181 -17.32 -6.83 -6.64
N LEU A 182 -16.59 -5.72 -6.58
CA LEU A 182 -17.04 -4.43 -7.11
C LEU A 182 -17.37 -4.54 -8.61
N LEU A 183 -16.44 -5.08 -9.41
CA LEU A 183 -16.57 -5.15 -10.87
C LEU A 183 -17.65 -6.11 -11.36
N GLN A 184 -18.08 -7.09 -10.55
CA GLN A 184 -19.21 -7.96 -10.91
C GLN A 184 -20.52 -7.18 -11.02
N ASN A 185 -20.64 -6.07 -10.30
CA ASN A 185 -21.83 -5.24 -10.25
C ASN A 185 -21.72 -3.96 -11.10
N GLU A 186 -20.58 -3.76 -11.79
CA GLU A 186 -20.36 -2.56 -12.60
C GLU A 186 -21.00 -2.66 -14.00
N PRO A 187 -21.63 -1.58 -14.49
CA PRO A 187 -22.06 -1.50 -15.89
C PRO A 187 -20.86 -1.65 -16.82
N THR A 188 -21.05 -2.37 -17.93
CA THR A 188 -20.01 -2.59 -18.93
C THR A 188 -19.61 -1.29 -19.64
N LEU A 189 -18.41 -1.30 -20.23
CA LEU A 189 -17.91 -0.24 -21.13
C LEU A 189 -18.95 0.10 -22.23
N PRO A 190 -19.01 1.36 -22.71
CA PRO A 190 -17.97 2.41 -22.61
C PRO A 190 -18.16 3.47 -21.50
N ASN A 191 -19.32 3.51 -20.82
CA ASN A 191 -19.68 4.64 -19.95
C ASN A 191 -18.80 4.81 -18.69
N ASN A 192 -17.96 3.83 -18.37
CA ASN A 192 -17.12 3.80 -17.17
C ASN A 192 -15.62 3.80 -17.49
N LEU A 193 -15.22 4.21 -18.70
CA LEU A 193 -13.81 4.17 -19.12
C LEU A 193 -12.88 4.95 -18.18
N HIS A 194 -13.32 6.12 -17.70
CA HIS A 194 -12.56 6.96 -16.76
C HIS A 194 -12.31 6.23 -15.43
N VAL A 195 -13.31 5.52 -14.89
CA VAL A 195 -13.20 4.70 -13.68
C VAL A 195 -12.11 3.63 -13.85
N PHE A 196 -12.15 2.89 -14.98
CA PHE A 196 -11.17 1.84 -15.24
C PHE A 196 -9.77 2.39 -15.45
N CYS A 197 -9.62 3.53 -16.13
CA CYS A 197 -8.34 4.21 -16.28
C CYS A 197 -7.75 4.61 -14.92
N GLU A 198 -8.56 5.20 -14.04
CA GLU A 198 -8.10 5.62 -12.70
C GLU A 198 -7.64 4.44 -11.85
N ILE A 199 -8.44 3.37 -11.78
CA ILE A 199 -8.08 2.13 -11.08
C ILE A 199 -6.77 1.55 -11.65
N SER A 200 -6.63 1.54 -12.99
CA SER A 200 -5.45 1.01 -13.66
C SER A 200 -4.20 1.82 -13.35
N LEU A 201 -4.28 3.16 -13.35
CA LEU A 201 -3.18 4.04 -13.01
C LEU A 201 -2.65 3.78 -11.60
N GLN A 202 -3.57 3.65 -10.63
CA GLN A 202 -3.22 3.34 -9.24
C GLN A 202 -2.54 1.97 -9.09
N ILE A 203 -3.00 0.95 -9.83
CA ILE A 203 -2.37 -0.39 -9.84
C ILE A 203 -0.98 -0.33 -10.49
N ILE A 204 -0.83 0.39 -11.60
CA ILE A 204 0.44 0.56 -12.30
C ILE A 204 1.46 1.25 -11.40
N ASP A 205 1.05 2.29 -10.67
CA ASP A 205 1.94 3.01 -9.74
C ASP A 205 2.44 2.09 -8.62
N ALA A 206 1.53 1.34 -7.98
CA ALA A 206 1.89 0.35 -6.96
C ALA A 206 2.84 -0.75 -7.50
N MET A 207 2.56 -1.29 -8.69
CA MET A 207 3.38 -2.34 -9.30
C MET A 207 4.74 -1.81 -9.76
N SER A 208 4.81 -0.58 -10.24
CA SER A 208 6.06 0.10 -10.57
C SER A 208 6.93 0.27 -9.33
N TYR A 209 6.32 0.67 -8.21
CA TYR A 209 7.00 0.74 -6.93
C TYR A 209 7.52 -0.63 -6.45
N LEU A 210 6.71 -1.70 -6.54
CA LEU A 210 7.17 -3.06 -6.21
C LEU A 210 8.36 -3.49 -7.10
N ALA A 211 8.31 -3.19 -8.39
CA ALA A 211 9.38 -3.50 -9.33
C ALA A 211 10.69 -2.79 -8.97
N VAL A 212 10.65 -1.49 -8.62
CA VAL A 212 11.82 -0.73 -8.12
C VAL A 212 12.38 -1.36 -6.84
N LYS A 213 11.52 -1.91 -5.98
CA LYS A 213 11.92 -2.65 -4.77
C LYS A 213 12.35 -4.09 -5.03
N LYS A 214 12.43 -4.51 -6.30
CA LYS A 214 12.77 -5.88 -6.73
C LYS A 214 11.82 -6.93 -6.12
N ILE A 215 10.57 -6.55 -5.91
CA ILE A 215 9.53 -7.42 -5.38
C ILE A 215 8.63 -7.84 -6.53
N VAL A 216 8.48 -9.15 -6.66
CA VAL A 216 7.50 -9.75 -7.57
C VAL A 216 6.23 -9.99 -6.76
N HIS A 217 5.11 -9.41 -7.20
CA HIS A 217 3.82 -9.63 -6.55
C HIS A 217 3.45 -11.12 -6.50
N GLY A 218 3.60 -11.82 -7.64
CA GLY A 218 3.40 -13.26 -7.77
C GLY A 218 1.94 -13.70 -7.94
N ASP A 219 0.97 -12.86 -7.57
CA ASP A 219 -0.46 -13.14 -7.75
C ASP A 219 -1.29 -11.87 -8.04
N LEU A 220 -0.96 -11.13 -9.09
CA LEU A 220 -1.69 -9.90 -9.41
C LEU A 220 -3.07 -10.25 -10.01
N ALA A 221 -4.14 -9.94 -9.29
CA ALA A 221 -5.52 -10.18 -9.69
C ALA A 221 -6.48 -9.22 -8.98
N CYS A 222 -7.68 -9.00 -9.52
CA CYS A 222 -8.67 -8.06 -8.93
C CYS A 222 -9.03 -8.39 -7.47
N ARG A 223 -9.04 -9.67 -7.08
CA ARG A 223 -9.26 -10.10 -5.69
C ARG A 223 -8.19 -9.62 -4.70
N ASN A 224 -7.00 -9.27 -5.21
CA ASN A 224 -5.87 -8.75 -4.42
C ASN A 224 -5.74 -7.22 -4.56
N ILE A 225 -6.77 -6.56 -5.08
CA ILE A 225 -6.92 -5.11 -5.10
C ILE A 225 -8.08 -4.76 -4.18
N LEU A 226 -7.80 -4.07 -3.09
CA LEU A 226 -8.82 -3.62 -2.13
C LEU A 226 -9.33 -2.23 -2.49
N VAL A 227 -10.62 -2.01 -2.27
CA VAL A 227 -11.32 -0.76 -2.59
C VAL A 227 -11.58 0.01 -1.30
N PHE A 228 -11.07 1.24 -1.24
CA PHE A 228 -11.17 2.12 -0.06
C PHE A 228 -12.18 3.24 -0.26
N ASN A 229 -12.28 3.75 -1.48
CA ASN A 229 -13.28 4.73 -1.86
C ASN A 229 -13.67 4.50 -3.32
N TYR A 230 -14.92 4.78 -3.65
CA TYR A 230 -15.46 4.54 -4.98
C TYR A 230 -16.61 5.48 -5.29
N ASP A 231 -16.39 6.38 -6.24
CA ASP A 231 -17.44 7.24 -6.83
C ASP A 231 -17.35 7.13 -8.36
N ARG A 232 -18.46 6.74 -8.99
CA ARG A 232 -18.54 6.62 -10.45
C ARG A 232 -18.56 7.97 -11.16
N THR A 233 -19.00 9.01 -10.46
CA THR A 233 -19.22 10.34 -11.01
C THR A 233 -18.00 11.25 -10.86
N ASP A 234 -17.12 10.95 -9.91
CA ASP A 234 -15.86 11.66 -9.67
C ASP A 234 -14.71 10.65 -9.53
N SER A 235 -13.92 10.49 -10.60
CA SER A 235 -12.78 9.57 -10.60
C SER A 235 -11.76 9.92 -9.52
N ASP A 236 -11.64 11.19 -9.11
CA ASP A 236 -10.70 11.60 -8.06
C ASP A 236 -11.07 11.03 -6.67
N GLN A 237 -12.29 10.53 -6.51
CA GLN A 237 -12.75 9.85 -5.30
C GLN A 237 -12.57 8.33 -5.35
N ILE A 238 -11.98 7.78 -6.42
CA ILE A 238 -11.66 6.36 -6.49
C ILE A 238 -10.33 6.12 -5.77
N LEU A 239 -10.31 5.18 -4.83
CA LEU A 239 -9.09 4.77 -4.15
C LEU A 239 -9.02 3.25 -4.06
N VAL A 240 -8.03 2.68 -4.76
CA VAL A 240 -7.70 1.25 -4.72
C VAL A 240 -6.29 1.04 -4.22
N LYS A 241 -6.08 -0.09 -3.54
CA LYS A 241 -4.77 -0.46 -3.01
C LYS A 241 -4.47 -1.94 -3.20
N LEU A 242 -3.24 -2.22 -3.61
CA LEU A 242 -2.69 -3.56 -3.78
C LEU A 242 -2.43 -4.21 -2.41
N THR A 243 -2.83 -5.47 -2.26
CA THR A 243 -2.56 -6.31 -1.08
C THR A 243 -1.91 -7.64 -1.46
N ASP A 244 -1.52 -8.44 -0.47
CA ASP A 244 -1.05 -9.82 -0.64
C ASP A 244 0.22 -10.03 -1.51
N PHE A 245 1.00 -8.98 -1.71
CA PHE A 245 2.30 -9.07 -2.38
C PHE A 245 3.32 -9.89 -1.57
N GLY A 246 4.14 -10.69 -2.25
CA GLY A 246 5.26 -11.43 -1.64
C GLY A 246 4.87 -12.66 -0.82
N LEU A 247 3.60 -12.82 -0.44
CA LEU A 247 3.10 -13.97 0.35
C LEU A 247 2.94 -15.25 -0.47
N THR A 248 3.01 -15.18 -1.81
CA THR A 248 2.81 -16.32 -2.71
C THR A 248 4.10 -17.04 -3.11
N ARG A 249 5.28 -16.52 -2.73
CA ARG A 249 6.58 -17.16 -3.05
C ARG A 249 7.43 -17.46 -1.83
N ALA A 250 6.79 -17.66 -0.67
CA ALA A 250 7.37 -18.28 0.52
C ALA A 250 7.68 -19.79 0.33
N SER A 251 8.21 -20.16 -0.85
CA SER A 251 9.20 -21.24 -0.92
C SER A 251 10.45 -20.89 -1.74
N ARG A 252 10.60 -19.69 -2.35
CA ARG A 252 11.76 -19.38 -3.22
C ARG A 252 12.34 -17.96 -3.21
N ILE A 253 11.81 -16.98 -2.47
CA ILE A 253 12.40 -15.61 -2.50
C ILE A 253 13.82 -15.53 -1.87
N TYR A 254 14.29 -16.55 -1.14
CA TYR A 254 15.69 -16.62 -0.65
C TYR A 254 16.66 -17.48 -1.47
N GLN A 255 16.24 -18.09 -2.59
CA GLN A 255 17.23 -18.69 -3.49
C GLN A 255 17.85 -17.62 -4.36
N THR A 256 18.91 -17.01 -3.82
CA THR A 256 20.03 -16.51 -4.64
C THR A 256 20.34 -17.54 -5.71
N THR A 257 20.16 -17.13 -6.97
CA THR A 257 20.85 -17.61 -8.17
C THR A 257 21.10 -19.13 -8.28
N ASN A 258 20.27 -19.82 -9.05
CA ASN A 258 20.68 -20.57 -10.25
C ASN A 258 19.55 -21.49 -10.74
N TYR A 259 19.60 -21.77 -12.04
CA TYR A 259 18.65 -22.56 -12.83
C TYR A 259 18.24 -23.91 -12.20
N ALA A 260 17.05 -24.36 -12.65
CA ALA A 260 16.49 -25.70 -12.64
C ALA A 260 15.82 -26.19 -11.34
N ALA A 261 14.48 -26.21 -11.35
CA ALA A 261 13.67 -27.42 -11.26
C ALA A 261 12.21 -27.05 -10.91
N SER A 262 11.27 -27.46 -11.76
CA SER A 262 9.85 -27.53 -11.44
C SER A 262 9.60 -28.70 -10.48
N PRO A 263 8.66 -28.55 -9.55
CA PRO A 263 7.55 -29.49 -9.57
C PRO A 263 6.21 -28.76 -9.48
N ILE A 264 5.29 -29.28 -10.29
CA ILE A 264 3.84 -29.09 -10.37
C ILE A 264 3.27 -28.29 -9.18
N ASN A 265 3.02 -27.00 -9.40
CA ASN A 265 2.21 -26.17 -8.53
C ASN A 265 1.02 -25.69 -9.37
N ILE A 266 -0.18 -25.70 -8.80
CA ILE A 266 -1.40 -25.24 -9.47
C ILE A 266 -1.27 -23.73 -9.64
N VAL A 267 -0.81 -23.33 -10.81
CA VAL A 267 -0.71 -21.95 -11.24
C VAL A 267 -2.12 -21.49 -11.67
N PRO A 268 -2.63 -20.32 -11.23
CA PRO A 268 -3.84 -19.74 -11.81
C PRO A 268 -3.59 -19.46 -13.30
N PHE A 269 -4.04 -20.39 -14.15
CA PHE A 269 -3.75 -20.41 -15.58
C PHE A 269 -4.09 -19.08 -16.29
N ARG A 270 -5.09 -18.36 -15.80
CA ARG A 270 -5.59 -17.12 -16.42
C ARG A 270 -4.79 -15.85 -16.07
N SER A 271 -3.91 -15.88 -15.08
CA SER A 271 -3.19 -14.69 -14.58
C SER A 271 -1.68 -14.80 -14.68
N SER A 272 -1.19 -15.81 -15.41
CA SER A 272 0.23 -16.09 -15.53
C SER A 272 0.76 -15.66 -16.89
N ALA A 273 1.93 -15.04 -16.90
CA ALA A 273 2.63 -14.74 -18.14
C ALA A 273 3.04 -16.06 -18.83
N PRO A 274 2.96 -16.14 -20.16
CA PRO A 274 3.65 -17.20 -20.89
C PRO A 274 5.16 -17.08 -20.62
N GLU A 275 5.83 -18.21 -20.39
CA GLU A 275 7.29 -18.27 -20.21
C GLU A 275 8.10 -17.99 -21.50
#